data_AF-A0A432ZYG4-F1
#
_entry.id   AF-A0A432ZYG4-F1
#
_cell.length_a   1.000
_cell.length_b   1.000
_cell.length_c   1.000
_cell.angle_alpha   90.00
_cell.angle_beta   90.00
_cell.angle_gamma   90.00
#
_symmetry.space_group_name_H-M   'P 1'
#
loop_
_entity.id
_entity.type
_entity.pdbx_description
1 polymer ?
#
loop_
_entity_poly.entity_id
_entity_poly.type
_entity_poly.pdbx_seq_one_letter_code
_entity_poly.pdbx_strand_id
1 'polypeptide(L)'
;MVIATYIHTSEDTSAVATEEEVKLLEKTEKKLQIVNSVQNLLDRLVSLRSAAKFISLEIQKELCGPLKVYRRDMAAAIVLYFHILAGSLISKTPLPPYFPSARIARIRVINRLRQSSDTMPLTGGAGLEYRNLYWYAYMSSMEEIIEELENLSVLVKLITGKPKLLHRIGAMGDERNKEGQDEGVEDEGAKGRSMGYEG
;
A
#
# COMPACT_ATOMS: atom_id res chain seq x y z
N MET A 1 -23.90 -27.83 1.68
CA MET A 1 -24.51 -29.05 2.28
C MET A 1 -23.46 -30.08 2.68
N VAL A 2 -22.29 -29.65 3.20
CA VAL A 2 -21.21 -30.57 3.69
C VAL A 2 -20.75 -30.19 5.11
N ILE A 3 -21.14 -29.02 5.62
CA ILE A 3 -20.75 -28.54 6.96
C ILE A 3 -21.70 -29.08 8.07
N ALA A 4 -22.91 -29.52 7.72
CA ALA A 4 -23.92 -29.91 8.72
C ALA A 4 -23.80 -31.35 9.25
N THR A 5 -22.97 -32.21 8.65
CA THR A 5 -22.89 -33.64 9.01
C THR A 5 -21.85 -33.95 10.10
N TYR A 6 -21.05 -32.97 10.53
CA TYR A 6 -19.97 -33.21 11.49
C TYR A 6 -20.38 -33.01 12.96
N ILE A 7 -21.65 -32.71 13.25
CA ILE A 7 -22.09 -32.29 14.59
C ILE A 7 -22.64 -33.44 15.46
N HIS A 8 -22.82 -34.66 14.92
CA HIS A 8 -23.62 -35.69 15.64
C HIS A 8 -22.91 -36.91 16.25
N THR A 9 -21.60 -36.87 16.50
CA THR A 9 -20.94 -37.93 17.31
C THR A 9 -19.83 -37.37 18.19
N SER A 10 -20.20 -36.84 19.35
CA SER A 10 -19.46 -36.95 20.61
C SER A 10 -20.16 -36.10 21.68
N GLU A 11 -21.10 -36.71 22.41
CA GLU A 11 -21.42 -36.25 23.76
C GLU A 11 -20.23 -36.62 24.67
N ASP A 12 -20.00 -35.74 25.66
CA ASP A 12 -19.14 -35.91 26.83
C ASP A 12 -17.63 -35.73 26.65
N THR A 13 -17.19 -34.50 26.36
CA THR A 13 -16.18 -33.85 27.20
C THR A 13 -16.29 -32.34 27.03
N SER A 14 -16.42 -31.61 28.14
CA SER A 14 -16.32 -30.16 28.21
C SER A 14 -14.94 -29.68 27.72
N ALA A 15 -14.79 -29.50 26.41
CA ALA A 15 -13.58 -28.93 25.81
C ALA A 15 -13.77 -27.42 25.71
N VAL A 16 -13.45 -26.71 26.79
CA VAL A 16 -13.01 -25.32 26.69
C VAL A 16 -11.83 -25.35 25.73
N ALA A 17 -12.04 -24.94 24.48
CA ALA A 17 -11.00 -24.90 23.45
C ALA A 17 -9.77 -24.25 24.08
N THR A 18 -8.65 -24.98 24.11
CA THR A 18 -7.43 -24.48 24.72
C THR A 18 -7.04 -23.19 24.00
N GLU A 19 -6.53 -22.20 24.74
CA GLU A 19 -6.19 -20.88 24.19
C GLU A 19 -5.22 -20.96 22.98
N GLU A 20 -4.46 -22.06 22.91
CA GLU A 20 -3.57 -22.40 21.80
C GLU A 20 -4.31 -22.87 20.53
N GLU A 21 -5.36 -23.68 20.66
CA GLU A 21 -6.20 -24.10 19.53
C GLU A 21 -6.95 -22.91 18.93
N VAL A 22 -7.44 -21.98 19.76
CA VAL A 22 -8.09 -20.74 19.29
C VAL A 22 -7.10 -19.87 18.51
N LYS A 23 -5.86 -19.70 19.00
CA LYS A 23 -4.80 -18.96 18.29
C LYS A 23 -4.40 -19.63 16.98
N LEU A 24 -4.40 -20.96 16.93
CA LEU A 24 -4.10 -21.72 15.72
C LEU A 24 -5.20 -21.55 14.67
N LEU A 25 -6.47 -21.65 15.09
CA LEU A 25 -7.65 -21.44 14.24
C LEU A 25 -7.68 -20.01 13.68
N GLU A 26 -7.47 -19.01 14.52
CA GLU A 26 -7.39 -17.60 14.10
C GLU A 26 -6.27 -17.38 13.07
N LYS A 27 -5.13 -18.05 13.24
CA LYS A 27 -4.00 -18.00 12.29
C LYS A 27 -4.34 -18.69 10.97
N THR A 28 -5.09 -19.78 10.98
CA THR A 28 -5.55 -20.45 9.76
C THR A 28 -6.59 -19.64 9.01
N GLU A 29 -7.51 -18.99 9.72
CA GLU A 29 -8.52 -18.11 9.14
C GLU A 29 -7.88 -16.89 8.43
N LYS A 30 -6.89 -16.25 9.07
CA LYS A 30 -6.13 -15.14 8.47
C LYS A 30 -5.42 -15.55 7.17
N LYS A 31 -4.86 -16.76 7.11
CA LYS A 31 -4.23 -17.27 5.88
C LYS A 31 -5.27 -17.51 4.78
N LEU A 32 -6.45 -18.03 5.13
CA LEU A 32 -7.54 -18.24 4.18
C LEU A 32 -8.02 -16.91 3.59
N GLN A 33 -8.14 -15.87 4.42
CA GLN A 33 -8.51 -14.52 3.96
C GLN A 33 -7.51 -13.97 2.93
N ILE A 34 -6.21 -14.21 3.12
CA ILE A 34 -5.19 -13.85 2.13
C ILE A 34 -5.39 -14.59 0.81
N VAL A 35 -5.65 -15.90 0.85
CA VAL A 35 -5.87 -16.69 -0.36
C VAL A 35 -7.09 -16.17 -1.13
N ASN A 36 -8.19 -15.89 -0.43
CA ASN A 36 -9.40 -15.31 -1.03
C ASN A 36 -9.13 -13.93 -1.64
N SER A 37 -8.37 -13.07 -0.96
CA SER A 37 -7.99 -11.75 -1.50
C SER A 37 -7.13 -11.87 -2.75
N VAL A 38 -6.17 -12.81 -2.79
CA VAL A 38 -5.36 -13.08 -3.99
C VAL A 38 -6.23 -13.61 -5.13
N GLN A 39 -7.19 -14.48 -4.86
CA GLN A 39 -8.12 -14.98 -5.88
C GLN A 39 -8.95 -13.83 -6.48
N ASN A 40 -9.56 -12.99 -5.64
CA ASN A 40 -10.31 -11.80 -6.10
C ASN A 40 -9.42 -10.87 -6.94
N LEU A 41 -8.18 -10.68 -6.54
CA LEU A 41 -7.21 -9.86 -7.26
C LEU A 41 -6.89 -10.45 -8.64
N LEU A 42 -6.70 -11.77 -8.75
CA LEU A 42 -6.46 -12.44 -10.03
C LEU A 42 -7.68 -12.32 -10.96
N ASP A 43 -8.88 -12.48 -10.43
CA ASP A 43 -10.13 -12.32 -11.19
C ASP A 43 -10.29 -10.88 -11.74
N ARG A 44 -9.93 -9.88 -10.93
CA ARG A 44 -9.90 -8.47 -11.37
C ARG A 44 -8.82 -8.21 -12.43
N LEU A 45 -7.65 -8.86 -12.34
CA LEU A 45 -6.62 -8.78 -13.39
C LEU A 45 -7.09 -9.39 -14.72
N VAL A 46 -7.85 -10.48 -14.68
CA VAL A 46 -8.48 -11.08 -15.87
C VAL A 46 -9.52 -10.13 -16.47
N SER A 47 -10.33 -9.49 -15.63
CA SER A 47 -11.29 -8.46 -16.05
C SER A 47 -10.61 -7.26 -16.68
N LEU A 48 -9.52 -6.76 -16.07
CA LEU A 48 -8.69 -5.69 -16.60
C LEU A 48 -8.12 -6.03 -17.98
N ARG A 49 -7.56 -7.24 -18.14
CA ARG A 49 -7.02 -7.71 -19.43
C ARG A 49 -8.11 -7.76 -20.50
N SER A 50 -9.29 -8.22 -20.13
CA SER A 50 -10.44 -8.30 -21.03
C SER A 50 -10.86 -6.90 -21.48
N ALA A 51 -11.02 -5.96 -20.54
CA ALA A 51 -11.32 -4.56 -20.87
C ALA A 51 -10.25 -3.94 -21.78
N ALA A 52 -8.97 -4.19 -21.51
CA ALA A 52 -7.86 -3.68 -22.31
C ALA A 52 -7.87 -4.15 -23.77
N LYS A 53 -8.35 -5.37 -24.03
CA LYS A 53 -8.43 -5.95 -25.38
C LYS A 53 -9.44 -5.25 -26.29
N PHE A 54 -10.52 -4.71 -25.72
CA PHE A 54 -11.61 -4.10 -26.47
C PHE A 54 -11.44 -2.59 -26.69
N ILE A 55 -10.34 -1.99 -26.19
CA ILE A 55 -10.06 -0.57 -26.40
C ILE A 55 -9.70 -0.33 -27.87
N SER A 56 -10.46 0.53 -28.56
CA SER A 56 -10.19 0.94 -29.94
C SER A 56 -8.80 1.56 -30.12
N LEU A 57 -8.18 1.33 -31.28
CA LEU A 57 -6.85 1.86 -31.62
C LEU A 57 -6.80 3.40 -31.67
N GLU A 58 -7.90 4.05 -32.03
CA GLU A 58 -8.02 5.51 -32.05
C GLU A 58 -7.88 6.09 -30.64
N ILE A 59 -8.67 5.55 -29.70
CA ILE A 59 -8.61 5.87 -28.27
C ILE A 59 -7.20 5.60 -27.72
N GLN A 60 -6.57 4.49 -28.12
CA GLN A 60 -5.20 4.22 -27.71
C GLN A 60 -4.24 5.32 -28.16
N LYS A 61 -4.33 5.81 -29.40
CA LYS A 61 -3.46 6.89 -29.90
C LYS A 61 -3.73 8.21 -29.18
N GLU A 62 -4.99 8.57 -29.00
CA GLU A 62 -5.40 9.83 -28.36
C GLU A 62 -5.05 9.89 -26.87
N LEU A 63 -5.28 8.81 -26.13
CA LEU A 63 -5.09 8.77 -24.68
C LEU A 63 -3.73 8.23 -24.25
N CYS A 64 -3.22 7.17 -24.90
CA CYS A 64 -2.00 6.52 -24.39
C CYS A 64 -0.75 7.34 -24.67
N GLY A 65 -0.73 8.21 -25.68
CA GLY A 65 0.39 9.11 -25.94
C GLY A 65 0.56 10.13 -24.79
N PRO A 66 -0.41 11.05 -24.60
CA PRO A 66 -0.33 12.11 -23.58
C PRO A 66 -0.25 11.58 -22.13
N LEU A 67 -0.84 10.41 -21.86
CA LEU A 67 -0.88 9.82 -20.51
C LEU A 67 0.21 8.76 -20.27
N LYS A 68 1.11 8.53 -21.24
CA LYS A 68 2.11 7.44 -21.20
C LYS A 68 2.90 7.41 -19.89
N VAL A 69 3.41 8.56 -19.46
CA VAL A 69 4.25 8.69 -18.27
C VAL A 69 3.46 8.36 -17.00
N TYR A 70 2.28 8.94 -16.84
CA TYR A 70 1.42 8.73 -15.67
C TYR A 70 0.90 7.29 -15.58
N ARG A 71 0.55 6.68 -16.72
CA ARG A 71 0.13 5.27 -16.76
C ARG A 71 1.27 4.32 -16.40
N ARG A 72 2.48 4.61 -16.89
CA ARG A 72 3.67 3.82 -16.57
C ARG A 72 3.99 3.94 -15.08
N ASP A 73 3.89 5.13 -14.51
CA ASP A 73 4.09 5.37 -13.07
C ASP A 73 3.07 4.60 -12.22
N MET A 74 1.78 4.66 -12.58
CA MET A 74 0.73 3.86 -11.93
C MET A 74 1.01 2.35 -12.02
N ALA A 75 1.35 1.84 -13.19
CA ALA A 75 1.66 0.42 -13.38
C ALA A 75 2.92 0.00 -12.60
N ALA A 76 3.95 0.85 -12.58
CA ALA A 76 5.18 0.60 -11.82
C ALA A 76 4.91 0.53 -10.32
N ALA A 77 4.06 1.43 -9.78
CA ALA A 77 3.64 1.39 -8.39
C ALA A 77 2.93 0.07 -8.08
N ILE A 78 1.94 -0.33 -8.89
CA ILE A 78 1.19 -1.60 -8.70
C ILE A 78 2.13 -2.82 -8.71
N VAL A 79 3.03 -2.92 -9.70
CA VAL A 79 4.00 -4.03 -9.78
C VAL A 79 4.94 -4.05 -8.58
N LEU A 80 5.36 -2.87 -8.10
CA LEU A 80 6.22 -2.76 -6.92
C LEU A 80 5.48 -3.22 -5.65
N TYR A 81 4.19 -2.93 -5.49
CA TYR A 81 3.39 -3.48 -4.38
C TYR A 81 3.40 -5.00 -4.40
N PHE A 82 3.14 -5.62 -5.55
CA PHE A 82 3.17 -7.08 -5.67
C PHE A 82 4.52 -7.65 -5.25
N HIS A 83 5.60 -7.04 -5.70
CA HIS A 83 6.95 -7.49 -5.38
C HIS A 83 7.25 -7.40 -3.87
N ILE A 84 6.88 -6.29 -3.24
CA ILE A 84 7.09 -6.09 -1.79
C ILE A 84 6.23 -7.06 -0.97
N LEU A 85 4.96 -7.24 -1.33
CA LEU A 85 4.06 -8.18 -0.66
C LEU A 85 4.55 -9.62 -0.78
N ALA A 86 4.93 -10.04 -1.99
CA ALA A 86 5.51 -11.36 -2.23
C ALA A 86 6.80 -11.56 -1.43
N GLY A 87 7.70 -10.57 -1.45
CA GLY A 87 8.94 -10.60 -0.68
C GLY A 87 8.70 -10.75 0.81
N SER A 88 7.75 -9.99 1.38
CA SER A 88 7.38 -10.07 2.80
C SER A 88 6.79 -11.43 3.18
N LEU A 89 5.92 -12.00 2.33
CA LEU A 89 5.31 -13.30 2.57
C LEU A 89 6.33 -14.46 2.52
N ILE A 90 7.26 -14.42 1.55
CA ILE A 90 8.29 -15.45 1.38
C ILE A 90 9.30 -15.39 2.54
N SER A 91 9.82 -14.20 2.82
CA SER A 91 10.86 -13.99 3.85
C SER A 91 10.30 -13.96 5.27
N LYS A 92 8.97 -13.89 5.43
CA LYS A 92 8.27 -13.67 6.71
C LYS A 92 8.79 -12.42 7.45
N THR A 93 9.29 -11.42 6.72
CA THR A 93 9.78 -10.16 7.30
C THR A 93 8.72 -9.08 7.24
N PRO A 94 8.59 -8.23 8.28
CA PRO A 94 7.56 -7.21 8.34
C PRO A 94 7.63 -6.28 7.12
N LEU A 95 6.46 -5.82 6.66
CA LEU A 95 6.39 -4.93 5.51
C LEU A 95 7.15 -3.62 5.76
N PRO A 96 7.81 -3.05 4.74
CA PRO A 96 8.41 -1.74 4.84
C PRO A 96 7.38 -0.69 5.30
N PRO A 97 7.81 0.32 6.09
CA PRO A 97 6.90 1.36 6.58
C PRO A 97 6.36 2.25 5.45
N TYR A 98 7.09 2.36 4.34
CA TYR A 98 6.73 3.22 3.22
C TYR A 98 6.89 2.47 1.89
N PHE A 99 5.87 2.60 1.03
CA PHE A 99 5.89 2.20 -0.37
C PHE A 99 5.12 3.27 -1.16
N PRO A 100 5.43 3.49 -2.45
CA PRO A 100 4.83 4.58 -3.21
C PRO A 100 3.35 4.33 -3.40
N SER A 101 2.47 5.27 -3.05
CA SER A 101 1.02 5.04 -3.14
C SER A 101 0.53 4.87 -4.59
N ALA A 102 0.01 3.68 -4.91
CA ALA A 102 -0.59 3.39 -6.21
C ALA A 102 -1.88 4.21 -6.44
N ARG A 103 -2.65 4.49 -5.38
CA ARG A 103 -3.84 5.35 -5.46
C ARG A 103 -3.49 6.78 -5.89
N ILE A 104 -2.42 7.36 -5.32
CA ILE A 104 -1.99 8.72 -5.72
C ILE A 104 -1.54 8.71 -7.18
N ALA A 105 -0.80 7.68 -7.62
CA ALA A 105 -0.41 7.54 -9.02
C ALA A 105 -1.61 7.47 -9.98
N ARG A 106 -2.67 6.75 -9.60
CA ARG A 106 -3.94 6.71 -10.34
C ARG A 106 -4.63 8.08 -10.37
N ILE A 107 -4.70 8.79 -9.25
CA ILE A 107 -5.28 10.14 -9.19
C ILE A 107 -4.52 11.09 -10.14
N ARG A 108 -3.18 10.97 -10.23
CA ARG A 108 -2.40 11.76 -11.21
C ARG A 108 -2.82 11.47 -12.65
N VAL A 109 -3.09 10.21 -13.01
CA VAL A 109 -3.60 9.85 -14.34
C VAL A 109 -4.96 10.52 -14.59
N ILE A 110 -5.88 10.45 -13.63
CA ILE A 110 -7.23 11.05 -13.75
C ILE A 110 -7.16 12.58 -13.84
N ASN A 111 -6.33 13.22 -13.03
CA ASN A 111 -6.17 14.67 -13.08
C ASN A 111 -5.56 15.13 -14.40
N ARG A 112 -4.57 14.38 -14.92
CA ARG A 112 -4.01 14.68 -16.24
C ARG A 112 -5.04 14.47 -17.35
N LEU A 113 -5.85 13.41 -17.25
CA LEU A 113 -6.95 13.14 -18.16
C LEU A 113 -7.96 14.29 -18.20
N ARG A 114 -8.34 14.83 -17.03
CA ARG A 114 -9.25 15.97 -16.90
C ARG A 114 -8.67 17.26 -17.51
N GLN A 115 -7.39 17.54 -17.24
CA GLN A 115 -6.71 18.68 -17.85
C GLN A 115 -6.60 18.56 -19.37
N SER A 116 -6.36 17.34 -19.87
CA SER A 116 -6.38 17.11 -21.32
C SER A 116 -7.78 17.18 -21.90
N SER A 117 -8.83 16.82 -21.14
CA SER A 117 -10.21 16.85 -21.64
C SER A 117 -10.74 18.25 -21.89
N ASP A 118 -10.24 19.25 -21.16
CA ASP A 118 -10.57 20.66 -21.41
C ASP A 118 -10.00 21.17 -22.75
N THR A 119 -8.92 20.55 -23.25
CA THR A 119 -8.27 20.89 -24.54
C THR A 119 -8.65 19.92 -25.67
N MET A 120 -9.00 18.69 -25.31
CA MET A 120 -9.31 17.59 -26.21
C MET A 120 -10.52 16.88 -25.61
N PRO A 121 -11.75 17.28 -25.96
CA PRO A 121 -12.91 16.65 -25.37
C PRO A 121 -12.80 15.17 -25.76
N LEU A 122 -12.86 14.27 -24.77
CA LEU A 122 -12.92 12.81 -24.96
C LEU A 122 -14.28 12.42 -25.59
N THR A 123 -14.76 13.25 -26.50
CA THR A 123 -16.13 13.69 -26.69
C THR A 123 -16.11 14.62 -27.90
N GLY A 124 -16.00 14.06 -29.11
CA GLY A 124 -16.60 14.75 -30.24
C GLY A 124 -18.09 14.87 -29.95
N GLY A 125 -18.61 16.10 -29.81
CA GLY A 125 -20.03 16.46 -29.83
C GLY A 125 -20.96 15.94 -28.70
N ALA A 126 -20.74 14.78 -28.10
CA ALA A 126 -21.62 14.22 -27.08
C ALA A 126 -20.82 13.36 -26.09
N GLY A 127 -20.85 13.76 -24.82
CA GLY A 127 -20.24 12.99 -23.74
C GLY A 127 -20.81 11.57 -23.74
N LEU A 128 -19.96 10.57 -23.51
CA LEU A 128 -20.29 9.13 -23.54
C LEU A 128 -20.56 8.56 -24.94
N GLU A 129 -19.57 8.65 -25.83
CA GLU A 129 -19.43 7.65 -26.88
C GLU A 129 -19.26 6.26 -26.24
N TYR A 130 -20.11 5.29 -26.59
CA TYR A 130 -19.98 3.87 -26.19
C TYR A 130 -18.57 3.33 -26.45
N ARG A 131 -17.90 3.91 -27.46
CA ARG A 131 -16.49 3.65 -27.81
C ARG A 131 -15.53 3.83 -26.63
N ASN A 132 -15.80 4.74 -25.70
CA ASN A 132 -14.96 5.02 -24.52
C ASN A 132 -15.24 4.10 -23.33
N LEU A 133 -16.30 3.29 -23.37
CA LEU A 133 -16.73 2.45 -22.25
C LEU A 133 -15.63 1.50 -21.78
N TYR A 134 -14.91 0.88 -22.72
CA TYR A 134 -13.81 -0.05 -22.40
C TYR A 134 -12.62 0.64 -21.74
N TRP A 135 -12.36 1.92 -22.06
CA TRP A 135 -11.33 2.69 -21.38
C TRP A 135 -11.71 2.99 -19.93
N TYR A 136 -12.97 3.40 -19.70
CA TYR A 136 -13.48 3.61 -18.35
C TYR A 136 -13.52 2.33 -17.53
N ALA A 137 -13.93 1.21 -18.14
CA ALA A 137 -13.87 -0.11 -17.52
C ALA A 137 -12.43 -0.47 -17.13
N TYR A 138 -11.45 -0.24 -18.02
CA TYR A 138 -10.03 -0.45 -17.70
C TYR A 138 -9.55 0.41 -16.52
N MET A 139 -9.91 1.69 -16.48
CA MET A 139 -9.58 2.60 -15.37
C MET A 139 -10.28 2.23 -14.04
N SER A 140 -11.49 1.67 -14.12
CA SER A 140 -12.25 1.15 -12.98
C SER A 140 -11.61 -0.13 -12.44
N SER A 141 -11.29 -1.10 -13.29
CA SER A 141 -10.62 -2.32 -12.85
C SER A 141 -9.25 -2.03 -12.22
N MET A 142 -8.52 -1.00 -12.67
CA MET A 142 -7.28 -0.56 -12.01
C MET A 142 -7.52 -0.03 -10.59
N GLU A 143 -8.66 0.63 -10.33
CA GLU A 143 -9.04 1.07 -8.98
C GLU A 143 -9.25 -0.13 -8.06
N GLU A 144 -10.06 -1.08 -8.52
CA GLU A 144 -10.38 -2.27 -7.77
C GLU A 144 -9.12 -3.09 -7.43
N ILE A 145 -8.17 -3.20 -8.38
CA ILE A 145 -6.88 -3.88 -8.11
C ILE A 145 -6.08 -3.14 -7.03
N ILE A 146 -6.06 -1.81 -7.06
CA ILE A 146 -5.35 -1.01 -6.03
C ILE A 146 -6.01 -1.20 -4.66
N GLU A 147 -7.34 -1.23 -4.60
CA GLU A 147 -8.08 -1.47 -3.35
C GLU A 147 -7.80 -2.84 -2.77
N GLU A 148 -7.84 -3.90 -3.59
CA GLU A 148 -7.51 -5.25 -3.14
C GLU A 148 -6.04 -5.37 -2.70
N LEU A 149 -5.11 -4.70 -3.40
CA LEU A 149 -3.70 -4.67 -3.00
C LEU A 149 -3.49 -4.04 -1.63
N GLU A 150 -4.22 -2.98 -1.33
CA GLU A 150 -4.14 -2.33 -0.03
C GLU A 150 -4.79 -3.13 1.07
N ASN A 151 -5.94 -3.76 0.79
CA ASN A 151 -6.57 -4.71 1.69
C ASN A 151 -5.62 -5.88 2.02
N LEU A 152 -5.00 -6.46 1.00
CA LEU A 152 -3.98 -7.49 1.15
C LEU A 152 -2.80 -7.00 2.00
N SER A 153 -2.36 -5.75 1.81
CA SER A 153 -1.29 -5.18 2.64
C SER A 153 -1.63 -5.14 4.13
N VAL A 154 -2.90 -4.90 4.49
CA VAL A 154 -3.36 -4.93 5.88
C VAL A 154 -3.34 -6.36 6.41
N LEU A 155 -3.85 -7.33 5.64
CA LEU A 155 -3.83 -8.75 6.01
C LEU A 155 -2.40 -9.26 6.21
N VAL A 156 -1.48 -8.90 5.32
CA VAL A 156 -0.06 -9.29 5.43
C VAL A 156 0.58 -8.66 6.66
N LYS A 157 0.30 -7.38 6.98
CA LYS A 157 0.79 -6.73 8.21
C LYS A 157 0.33 -7.46 9.47
N LEU A 158 -0.89 -8.00 9.48
CA LEU A 158 -1.42 -8.77 10.61
C LEU A 158 -0.64 -10.08 10.84
N ILE A 159 -0.15 -10.72 9.77
CA ILE A 159 0.61 -11.97 9.88
C ILE A 159 2.07 -11.70 10.22
N THR A 160 2.68 -10.70 9.59
CA THR A 160 4.13 -10.50 9.70
C THR A 160 4.55 -9.60 10.87
N GLY A 161 3.60 -8.89 11.47
CA GLY A 161 3.84 -8.02 12.62
C GLY A 161 4.47 -6.67 12.26
N LYS A 162 4.74 -5.85 13.28
CA LYS A 162 5.29 -4.50 13.11
C LYS A 162 6.81 -4.53 12.91
N PRO A 163 7.38 -3.70 12.01
CA PRO A 163 8.83 -3.59 11.87
C PRO A 163 9.45 -2.99 13.14
N LYS A 164 10.44 -3.67 13.72
CA LYS A 164 11.14 -3.25 14.96
C LYS A 164 12.00 -1.99 14.81
N LEU A 165 12.17 -1.46 13.59
CA LEU A 165 13.24 -0.51 13.26
C LEU A 165 12.92 0.97 13.54
N LEU A 166 11.66 1.37 13.73
CA LEU A 166 11.32 2.79 13.95
C LEU A 166 11.58 3.29 15.39
N HIS A 167 11.72 2.40 16.37
CA HIS A 167 11.99 2.81 17.77
C HIS A 167 13.44 3.27 18.00
N ARG A 168 14.38 2.87 17.12
CA ARG A 168 15.81 3.17 17.33
C ARG A 168 16.21 4.58 16.88
N ILE A 169 15.53 5.16 15.89
CA ILE A 169 15.83 6.52 15.43
C ILE A 169 15.38 7.57 16.47
N GLY A 170 14.27 7.31 17.17
CA GLY A 170 13.84 8.16 18.30
C GLY A 170 14.77 8.05 19.51
N ALA A 171 15.26 6.85 19.82
CA ALA A 171 16.19 6.63 20.95
C ALA A 171 17.57 7.28 20.74
N MET A 172 18.04 7.38 19.49
CA MET A 172 19.34 8.02 19.17
C MET A 172 19.27 9.56 19.22
N GLY A 173 18.07 10.14 19.31
CA GLY A 173 17.86 11.57 19.52
C GLY A 173 17.83 11.98 20.99
N ASP A 174 17.46 11.05 21.89
CA ASP A 174 17.32 11.32 23.33
C ASP A 174 18.62 11.10 24.12
N GLU A 175 19.54 10.27 23.61
CA GLU A 175 20.85 10.04 24.25
C GLU A 175 21.81 11.23 24.09
N ARG A 176 21.69 12.03 23.02
CA ARG A 176 22.52 13.24 22.84
C ARG A 176 22.17 14.40 23.76
N ASN A 177 20.98 14.40 24.38
CA ASN A 177 20.56 15.47 25.28
C ASN A 177 20.90 15.17 26.76
N LYS A 178 21.40 13.98 27.08
CA LYS A 178 21.75 13.59 28.46
C LYS A 178 23.24 13.68 28.76
N GLU A 179 24.10 13.81 27.74
CA GLU A 179 25.55 13.98 27.91
C GLU A 179 25.98 15.43 28.17
N GLY A 180 25.04 16.40 28.24
CA GLY A 180 25.33 17.82 28.43
C GLY A 180 24.95 18.42 29.79
N GLN A 181 24.62 17.61 30.80
CA GLN A 181 24.14 18.08 32.10
C GLN A 181 24.89 17.54 33.32
N ASP A 182 26.10 17.00 33.13
CA ASP A 182 26.94 16.53 34.23
C ASP A 182 28.41 16.98 34.04
N GLU A 183 28.63 18.28 33.91
CA GLU A 183 29.90 18.89 34.31
C GLU A 183 29.61 19.99 35.33
N GLY A 184 30.10 19.76 36.54
CA GLY A 184 29.84 20.51 37.75
C GLY A 184 30.27 21.97 37.65
N VAL A 185 29.40 22.82 38.19
CA VAL A 185 29.69 24.20 38.57
C VAL A 185 30.44 24.16 39.90
N GLU A 186 31.74 24.44 39.87
CA GLU A 186 32.50 24.96 41.03
C GLU A 186 33.36 26.17 40.59
N ASP A 187 32.79 27.33 40.92
CA ASP A 187 33.36 28.52 41.54
C ASP A 187 34.63 29.25 41.03
N GLU A 188 34.37 30.56 40.82
CA GLU A 188 35.18 31.75 41.09
C GLU A 188 36.64 31.92 40.62
N GLY A 189 36.87 33.03 39.92
CA GLY A 189 37.94 33.95 40.34
C GLY A 189 38.87 34.54 39.28
N ALA A 190 38.54 35.79 38.90
CA ALA A 190 39.46 36.91 38.69
C ALA A 190 40.03 37.24 37.29
N LYS A 191 39.73 38.50 36.94
CA LYS A 191 40.58 39.57 36.39
C LYS A 191 40.67 39.71 34.87
N GLY A 192 40.14 40.84 34.41
CA GLY A 192 40.01 41.19 33.00
C GLY A 192 41.22 41.88 32.39
N ARG A 193 41.04 42.23 31.10
CA ARG A 193 41.69 43.38 30.46
C ARG A 193 40.94 43.74 29.18
N SER A 194 40.58 45.01 29.08
CA SER A 194 40.11 45.67 27.85
C SER A 194 41.28 45.90 26.88
N MET A 195 41.01 45.74 25.59
CA MET A 195 41.69 46.33 24.42
C MET A 195 40.95 45.73 23.20
N GLY A 196 40.42 46.44 22.22
CA GLY A 196 40.76 47.75 21.65
C GLY A 196 40.73 47.50 20.13
N TYR A 197 39.70 47.98 19.43
CA TYR A 197 39.63 47.87 17.97
C TYR A 197 40.21 49.15 17.35
N GLU A 198 41.39 49.01 16.75
CA GLU A 198 41.87 49.87 15.67
C GLU A 198 42.37 48.98 14.54
N GLY A 199 41.97 49.30 13.30
CA GLY A 199 42.35 48.61 12.07
C GLY A 199 41.22 48.56 11.05
#